data_AF-A0A562GIQ4-F1
#
_entry.id   AF-A0A562GIQ4-F1
#
_cell.length_a   1.000
_cell.length_b   1.000
_cell.length_c   1.000
_cell.angle_alpha   90.00
_cell.angle_beta   90.00
_cell.angle_gamma   90.00
#
_symmetry.space_group_name_H-M   'P 1'
#
loop_
_entity.id
_entity.type
_entity.pdbx_description
1 polymer ?
#
loop_
_entity_poly.entity_id
_entity_poly.type
_entity_poly.pdbx_seq_one_letter_code
_entity_poly.pdbx_strand_id
1 'polypeptide(L)' 'MEETLIQKLTARIREQLVVKGITDFEIADGNFYFANAAEKSRANAIIRDYLTDLLDNDAERLM' A
#
# COMPACT_ATOMS: atom_id res chain seq x y z
N MET A 1 16.76 12.90 7.57
CA MET A 1 16.55 11.52 8.03
C MET A 1 16.33 10.69 6.79
N GLU A 2 17.07 9.61 6.64
CA GLU A 2 16.90 8.69 5.51
C GLU A 2 15.57 7.95 5.68
N GLU A 3 14.75 7.93 4.64
CA GLU A 3 13.44 7.28 4.68
C GLU A 3 13.64 5.76 4.64
N THR A 4 13.11 5.05 5.64
CA THR A 4 13.25 3.59 5.72
C THR A 4 12.50 2.90 4.59
N LEU A 5 12.92 1.68 4.22
CA LEU A 5 12.24 0.88 3.20
C LEU A 5 10.74 0.69 3.50
N ILE A 6 10.40 0.52 4.77
CA ILE A 6 9.00 0.39 5.22
C ILE A 6 8.24 1.69 5.00
N GLN A 7 8.83 2.86 5.26
CA GLN A 7 8.20 4.15 5.00
C GLN A 7 7.95 4.37 3.51
N LYS A 8 8.94 4.08 2.65
CA LYS A 8 8.78 4.12 1.19
C LYS A 8 7.66 3.19 0.71
N LEU A 9 7.67 1.93 1.18
CA LEU A 9 6.65 0.95 0.82
C LEU A 9 5.24 1.40 1.26
N THR A 10 5.13 1.93 2.47
CA THR A 10 3.86 2.43 3.03
C THR A 10 3.31 3.60 2.21
N ALA A 11 4.18 4.53 1.81
CA ALA A 11 3.81 5.66 0.95
C ALA A 11 3.32 5.18 -0.44
N ARG A 12 4.04 4.24 -1.06
CA ARG A 12 3.63 3.67 -2.35
C ARG A 12 2.31 2.90 -2.28
N ILE A 13 2.11 2.11 -1.23
CA ILE A 13 0.83 1.41 -1.03
C ILE A 13 -0.31 2.43 -0.87
N ARG A 14 -0.11 3.52 -0.10
CA ARG A 14 -1.08 4.61 0.01
C ARG A 14 -1.44 5.19 -1.36
N GLU A 15 -0.45 5.46 -2.21
CA GLU A 15 -0.67 5.95 -3.58
C GLU A 15 -1.53 4.97 -4.40
N GLN A 16 -1.21 3.67 -4.36
CA GLN A 16 -1.98 2.65 -5.10
C GLN A 16 -3.43 2.58 -4.63
N LEU A 17 -3.68 2.64 -3.33
CA LEU A 17 -5.03 2.64 -2.76
C LEU A 17 -5.84 3.84 -3.27
N VAL A 18 -5.27 5.05 -3.21
CA VAL A 18 -5.92 6.28 -3.67
C VAL A 18 -6.21 6.24 -5.17
N VAL A 19 -5.23 5.83 -6.00
CA VAL A 19 -5.40 5.72 -7.47
C VAL A 19 -6.51 4.72 -7.84
N LYS A 20 -6.70 3.67 -7.03
CA LYS A 20 -7.75 2.65 -7.22
C LYS A 20 -9.07 3.01 -6.52
N GLY A 21 -9.20 4.21 -5.97
CA GLY A 21 -10.44 4.76 -5.41
C GLY A 21 -10.75 4.35 -3.97
N ILE A 22 -9.76 3.84 -3.23
CA ILE A 22 -9.86 3.64 -1.77
C ILE A 22 -9.34 4.92 -1.12
N THR A 23 -10.24 5.74 -0.58
CA THR A 23 -9.88 7.04 0.03
C THR A 23 -10.20 7.13 1.53
N ASP A 24 -11.02 6.21 2.03
CA ASP A 24 -11.47 6.20 3.43
C ASP A 24 -10.69 5.15 4.24
N PHE A 25 -9.45 5.51 4.58
CA PHE A 25 -8.55 4.70 5.39
C PHE A 25 -7.56 5.55 6.19
N GLU A 26 -7.07 4.97 7.28
CA GLU A 26 -6.04 5.55 8.14
C GLU A 26 -4.81 4.63 8.18
N ILE A 27 -3.62 5.24 8.32
CA ILE A 27 -2.39 4.50 8.58
C ILE A 27 -1.85 4.94 9.94
N ALA A 28 -1.85 4.02 10.90
CA ALA A 28 -1.33 4.23 12.25
C ALA A 28 -0.49 3.02 12.68
N ASP A 29 0.63 3.27 13.37
CA ASP A 29 1.52 2.22 13.90
C ASP A 29 1.96 1.15 12.86
N GLY A 30 2.12 1.57 11.60
CA GLY A 30 2.49 0.67 10.50
C GLY A 30 1.34 -0.20 9.98
N ASN A 31 0.12 0.00 10.45
CA ASN A 31 -1.07 -0.75 10.05
C ASN A 31 -2.06 0.11 9.27
N PHE A 32 -2.82 -0.53 8.37
CA PHE A 32 -3.88 0.09 7.59
C PHE A 32 -5.25 -0.21 8.23
N TYR A 33 -6.01 0.83 8.52
CA TYR A 33 -7.36 0.78 9.07
C TYR A 33 -8.34 1.26 8.01
N PHE A 34 -9.34 0.45 7.69
CA PHE A 34 -10.32 0.73 6.63
C PHE A 34 -11.71 0.90 7.24
N ALA A 35 -12.51 1.77 6.65
CA ALA A 35 -13.85 2.12 7.16
C ALA A 35 -14.81 0.91 7.28
N ASN A 36 -14.67 -0.09 6.41
CA ASN A 36 -15.51 -1.29 6.44
C ASN A 36 -14.80 -2.51 5.83
N ALA A 37 -15.43 -3.68 5.99
CA ALA A 37 -14.89 -4.96 5.52
C ALA A 37 -14.78 -5.06 3.98
N ALA A 38 -15.66 -4.41 3.23
CA ALA A 38 -15.62 -4.40 1.77
C ALA A 38 -14.41 -3.59 1.26
N GLU A 39 -14.20 -2.40 1.82
CA GLU A 39 -13.02 -1.57 1.52
C GLU A 39 -11.72 -2.28 1.93
N LYS A 40 -11.69 -2.93 3.11
CA LYS A 40 -10.56 -3.76 3.53
C LYS A 40 -10.26 -4.89 2.53
N SER A 41 -11.29 -5.58 2.04
CA SER A 41 -11.12 -6.67 1.07
C SER A 41 -10.56 -6.17 -0.26
N ARG A 42 -11.11 -5.06 -0.79
CA ARG A 42 -10.63 -4.41 -2.00
C ARG A 42 -9.20 -3.90 -1.85
N ALA A 43 -8.90 -3.22 -0.76
CA ALA A 43 -7.57 -2.72 -0.45
C ALA A 43 -6.54 -3.86 -0.34
N ASN A 44 -6.89 -4.96 0.31
CA ASN A 44 -6.01 -6.13 0.39
C ASN A 44 -5.69 -6.73 -0.98
N ALA A 45 -6.64 -6.74 -1.92
CA ALA A 45 -6.38 -7.19 -3.28
C ALA A 45 -5.37 -6.25 -3.98
N ILE A 46 -5.60 -4.93 -3.91
CA ILE A 46 -4.70 -3.92 -4.48
C ILE A 46 -3.29 -4.03 -3.90
N ILE A 47 -3.17 -4.19 -2.58
CA ILE A 47 -1.88 -4.34 -1.89
C ILE A 47 -1.16 -5.60 -2.37
N ARG A 48 -1.86 -6.74 -2.46
CA ARG A 48 -1.25 -7.98 -2.94
C ARG A 48 -0.78 -7.86 -4.37
N ASP A 49 -1.62 -7.34 -5.26
CA ASP A 49 -1.28 -7.15 -6.68
C ASP A 49 -0.03 -6.28 -6.82
N TYR A 50 0.06 -5.19 -6.05
CA TYR A 50 1.23 -4.31 -6.06
C TYR A 50 2.49 -5.00 -5.50
N LEU A 51 2.37 -5.74 -4.40
CA LEU A 51 3.51 -6.48 -3.83
C LEU A 51 3.99 -7.59 -4.77
N THR A 52 3.08 -8.27 -5.46
CA THR A 52 3.43 -9.26 -6.49
C THR A 52 4.14 -8.58 -7.66
N ASP A 53 3.64 -7.46 -8.17
CA ASP A 53 4.31 -6.67 -9.22
C ASP A 53 5.73 -6.24 -8.81
N LEU A 54 5.93 -5.85 -7.54
CA LEU A 54 7.25 -5.52 -7.02
C LEU A 54 8.21 -6.71 -6.94
N LEU A 55 7.71 -7.90 -6.64
CA LEU A 55 8.51 -9.13 -6.61
C LEU A 55 8.85 -9.61 -8.02
N ASP A 56 7.89 -9.50 -8.95
CA ASP A 56 8.06 -9.94 -10.34
C ASP A 56 8.97 -9.01 -11.15
N ASN A 57 9.05 -7.72 -10.76
CA ASN A 57 9.82 -6.69 -11.47
C ASN A 57 11.03 -6.17 -10.65
N ASP A 58 11.55 -6.98 -9.72
CA ASP A 58 12.81 -6.81 -8.96
C ASP A 58 13.21 -5.35 -8.63
N ALA A 59 12.77 -4.82 -7.48
CA ALA A 59 13.30 -3.69 -6.69
C ALA A 59 13.62 -2.32 -7.36
N GLU A 60 13.60 -2.16 -8.69
CA GLU A 60 13.88 -0.88 -9.39
C GLU A 60 12.83 0.18 -9.07
N ARG A 61 11.63 -0.23 -8.66
CA ARG A 61 10.54 0.68 -8.24
C ARG A 61 10.64 1.17 -6.79
N LEU A 62 11.51 0.56 -5.97
CA LEU A 62 11.74 0.92 -4.56
C LEU A 62 13.05 1.71 -4.34
N MET A 63 13.95 1.72 -5.34
CA MET A 63 15.15 2.57 -5.37
C MET A 63 14.77 4.04 -5.56
#